data_AF-A0A822CY57-F1
#
_entry.id   AF-A0A822CY57-F1
#
_cell.length_a   1.000
_cell.length_b   1.000
_cell.length_c   1.000
_cell.angle_alpha   90.00
_cell.angle_beta   90.00
_cell.angle_gamma   90.00
#
_symmetry.space_group_name_H-M   'P 1'
#
loop_
_entity.id
_entity.type
_entity.pdbx_description
1 polymer ?
#
loop_
_entity_poly.entity_id
_entity_poly.type
_entity_poly.pdbx_seq_one_letter_code
_entity_poly.pdbx_strand_id
1 'polypeptide(L)'
;MDLFGDYIGMESNFQKYSTAQVDTQNTPYDYGSIMHYPRDAFSVNGQDTIRPFQAVAVLGNRQTLSAIDIQEVQLAYGCSATRPISPPT
;
A
#
# COMPACT_ATOMS: atom_id res chain seq x y z
N MET A 1 -2.78 -28.76 18.22
CA MET A 1 -1.41 -28.38 18.60
C MET A 1 -0.56 -29.61 18.38
N ASP A 2 0.24 -29.62 17.31
CA ASP A 2 1.19 -30.70 17.05
C ASP A 2 2.62 -30.17 16.96
N LEU A 3 3.54 -31.02 17.38
CA LEU A 3 4.88 -30.76 17.90
C LEU A 3 5.96 -30.51 16.83
N PHE A 4 5.57 -30.04 15.65
CA PHE A 4 6.46 -29.48 14.64
C PHE A 4 5.77 -28.23 14.13
N GLY A 5 6.21 -27.07 14.60
CA GLY A 5 5.55 -25.80 14.36
C GLY A 5 5.36 -25.52 12.88
N ASP A 6 4.13 -25.70 12.41
CA ASP A 6 3.63 -25.17 11.15
C ASP A 6 4.01 -23.68 11.07
N TYR A 7 5.03 -23.36 10.29
CA TYR A 7 5.23 -21.99 9.82
C TYR A 7 4.05 -21.70 8.91
N ILE A 8 2.99 -21.13 9.47
CA ILE A 8 1.83 -20.66 8.73
C ILE A 8 2.29 -19.71 7.62
N GLY A 9 2.14 -20.17 6.37
CA GLY A 9 2.53 -19.46 5.16
C GLY A 9 1.83 -18.10 5.04
N MET A 10 2.62 -17.09 4.68
CA MET A 10 2.18 -15.70 4.47
C MET A 10 2.45 -15.24 3.03
N GLU A 11 2.86 -16.16 2.15
CA GLU A 11 3.18 -15.90 0.74
C GLU A 11 1.96 -15.40 -0.04
N SER A 12 0.76 -15.81 0.36
CA SER A 12 -0.50 -15.35 -0.22
C SER A 12 -0.69 -13.83 -0.13
N ASN A 13 -0.12 -13.17 0.90
CA ASN A 13 -0.17 -11.71 1.05
C ASN A 13 0.62 -10.96 -0.04
N PHE A 14 1.50 -11.65 -0.77
CA PHE A 14 2.32 -11.10 -1.85
C PHE A 14 1.81 -11.51 -3.24
N GLN A 15 0.71 -12.26 -3.32
CA GLN A 15 0.09 -12.63 -4.60
C GLN A 15 -0.46 -11.39 -5.29
N LYS A 16 -0.05 -11.19 -6.54
CA LYS A 16 -0.51 -10.06 -7.34
C LYS A 16 -1.90 -10.36 -7.90
N TYR A 17 -2.77 -9.37 -7.84
CA TYR A 17 -3.98 -9.39 -8.64
C TYR A 17 -3.66 -9.16 -10.12
N SER A 18 -4.47 -9.75 -11.00
CA SER A 18 -4.36 -9.52 -12.44
C SER A 18 -4.86 -8.13 -12.84
N THR A 19 -4.48 -7.67 -14.03
CA THR A 19 -4.97 -6.40 -14.60
C THR A 19 -6.47 -6.38 -14.86
N ALA A 20 -7.14 -7.55 -14.90
CA ALA A 20 -8.60 -7.64 -15.00
C ALA A 20 -9.30 -7.41 -13.64
N GLN A 21 -8.55 -7.50 -12.53
CA GLN A 21 -9.08 -7.36 -11.17
C GLN A 21 -8.76 -6.00 -10.53
N VAL A 22 -7.87 -5.22 -11.14
CA VAL A 22 -7.39 -3.95 -10.59
C VAL A 22 -7.53 -2.86 -11.64
N ASP A 23 -8.13 -1.74 -11.23
CA ASP A 23 -8.05 -0.48 -11.96
C ASP A 23 -7.03 0.42 -11.27
N THR A 24 -5.98 0.81 -11.98
CA THR A 24 -4.92 1.69 -11.48
C THR A 24 -5.25 3.17 -11.69
N GLN A 25 -6.33 3.49 -12.40
CA GLN A 25 -6.73 4.87 -12.68
C GLN A 25 -5.60 5.71 -13.30
N ASN A 26 -4.67 5.06 -14.01
CA ASN A 26 -3.46 5.62 -14.64
C ASN A 26 -2.49 6.33 -13.68
N THR A 27 -2.50 6.02 -12.39
CA THR A 27 -1.50 6.51 -11.43
C THR A 27 -0.23 5.65 -11.45
N PRO A 28 0.94 6.22 -11.14
CA PRO A 28 2.17 5.44 -10.97
C PRO A 28 2.15 4.67 -9.64
N TYR A 29 2.96 3.60 -9.55
CA TYR A 29 3.13 2.84 -8.31
C TYR A 29 3.69 3.72 -7.19
N ASP A 30 2.97 3.82 -6.09
CA ASP A 30 3.34 4.68 -4.96
C ASP A 30 3.96 3.88 -3.81
N TYR A 31 5.28 3.96 -3.68
CA TYR A 31 6.01 3.37 -2.55
C TYR A 31 5.62 3.97 -1.19
N GLY A 32 5.17 5.24 -1.19
CA GLY A 32 4.79 5.98 0.01
C GLY A 32 3.31 5.86 0.37
N SER A 33 2.53 5.09 -0.40
CA SER A 33 1.11 4.86 -0.12
C SER A 33 0.91 4.32 1.29
N ILE A 34 -0.16 4.76 1.97
CA ILE A 34 -0.54 4.23 3.27
C ILE A 34 -0.85 2.72 3.23
N MET A 35 -1.22 2.23 2.04
CA MET A 35 -1.53 0.82 1.79
C MET A 35 -0.28 -0.03 1.52
N HIS A 36 0.87 0.59 1.22
CA HIS A 36 2.10 -0.14 0.95
C HIS A 36 2.64 -0.80 2.24
N TYR A 37 3.00 -2.08 2.16
CA TYR A 37 3.64 -2.79 3.28
C TYR A 37 5.05 -2.24 3.60
N PRO A 38 5.53 -2.31 4.87
CA PRO A 38 6.92 -2.03 5.20
C PRO A 38 7.86 -3.08 4.60
N ARG A 39 9.18 -2.81 4.65
CA ARG A 39 10.21 -3.68 4.05
C ARG A 39 10.21 -5.12 4.58
N ASP A 40 9.92 -5.29 5.87
CA ASP A 40 10.02 -6.53 6.63
C ASP A 40 8.65 -7.19 6.89
N ALA A 41 7.61 -6.77 6.16
CA ALA A 41 6.26 -7.31 6.34
C ALA A 41 6.25 -8.85 6.24
N PHE A 42 5.63 -9.50 7.23
CA PHE A 42 5.54 -10.95 7.34
C PHE A 42 6.90 -11.69 7.39
N SER A 43 7.99 -10.98 7.66
CA SER A 43 9.31 -11.60 7.81
C SER A 43 9.39 -12.47 9.06
N VAL A 44 9.92 -13.68 8.93
CA VAL A 44 10.16 -14.59 10.07
C VAL A 44 11.50 -14.34 10.76
N ASN A 45 12.41 -13.61 10.10
CA ASN A 45 13.78 -13.38 10.57
C ASN A 45 14.15 -11.89 10.60
N GLY A 46 13.18 -10.99 10.41
CA GLY A 46 13.37 -9.54 10.38
C GLY A 46 14.11 -9.02 9.16
N GLN A 47 14.42 -9.86 8.17
CA GLN A 47 15.00 -9.41 6.89
C GLN A 47 13.91 -8.92 5.94
N ASP A 48 14.30 -8.02 5.04
CA ASP A 48 13.40 -7.48 4.01
C ASP A 48 12.75 -8.58 3.17
N THR A 49 11.42 -8.57 3.13
CA THR A 49 10.57 -9.32 2.19
C THR A 49 10.23 -8.49 0.95
N ILE A 50 10.29 -7.15 1.05
CA ILE A 50 10.06 -6.21 -0.06
C ILE A 50 11.26 -5.27 -0.20
N ARG A 51 11.83 -5.21 -1.40
CA ARG A 51 12.95 -4.31 -1.74
C ARG A 51 12.56 -3.40 -2.90
N PRO A 52 12.53 -2.06 -2.74
CA PRO A 52 12.23 -1.16 -3.83
C PRO A 52 13.36 -1.13 -4.87
N PHE A 53 13.01 -0.96 -6.14
CA PHE A 53 14.00 -0.70 -7.18
C PHE A 53 14.59 0.70 -7.09
N GLN A 54 13.82 1.66 -6.56
CA GLN A 54 14.29 3.00 -6.27
C GLN A 54 14.94 3.01 -4.88
N ALA A 55 16.27 3.12 -4.82
CA ALA A 55 17.02 3.00 -3.56
C ALA A 55 16.61 4.01 -2.48
N VAL A 56 16.12 5.19 -2.87
CA VAL A 56 15.67 6.26 -1.96
C VAL A 56 14.23 6.08 -1.48
N ALA A 57 13.50 5.10 -1.99
CA ALA A 57 12.10 4.89 -1.61
C ALA A 57 11.98 4.44 -0.15
N VAL A 58 11.03 5.07 0.55
CA VAL A 58 10.64 4.73 1.92
C VAL A 58 9.29 4.01 1.85
N LEU A 59 9.23 2.84 2.47
CA LEU A 59 8.06 1.96 2.46
C LEU A 59 7.40 1.94 3.83
N GLY A 60 6.12 1.55 3.88
CA GLY A 60 5.42 1.30 5.15
C GLY A 60 4.93 2.57 5.84
N ASN A 61 4.54 3.60 5.09
CA ASN A 61 3.87 4.78 5.66
C ASN A 61 2.59 4.38 6.41
N ARG A 62 2.42 4.87 7.64
CA ARG A 62 1.24 4.64 8.49
C ARG A 62 0.67 5.91 9.11
N GLN A 63 1.14 7.09 8.67
CA GLN A 63 0.80 8.37 9.30
C GLN A 63 -0.25 9.15 8.50
N THR A 64 -0.05 9.26 7.19
CA THR A 64 -0.89 10.11 6.33
C THR A 64 -1.14 9.45 4.98
N LEU A 65 -2.24 9.82 4.33
CA LEU A 65 -2.44 9.50 2.92
C LEU A 65 -1.36 10.18 2.08
N SER A 66 -0.86 9.50 1.05
CA SER A 66 -0.03 10.13 0.04
C SER A 66 -0.88 10.99 -0.91
N ALA A 67 -0.21 11.78 -1.76
CA ALA A 67 -0.90 12.52 -2.81
C ALA A 67 -1.61 11.59 -3.82
N ILE A 68 -1.02 10.42 -4.10
CA ILE A 68 -1.57 9.43 -5.03
C ILE A 68 -2.75 8.71 -4.39
N ASP A 69 -2.67 8.33 -3.10
CA ASP A 69 -3.79 7.75 -2.36
C ASP A 69 -5.03 8.67 -2.43
N ILE A 70 -4.83 9.98 -2.19
CA ILE A 70 -5.89 10.98 -2.26
C ILE A 70 -6.46 11.06 -3.67
N GLN A 71 -5.61 11.11 -4.70
CA GLN A 71 -6.02 11.19 -6.09
C GLN A 71 -6.83 9.95 -6.51
N GLU A 72 -6.38 8.75 -6.19
CA GLU A 72 -7.06 7.50 -6.53
C GLU A 72 -8.45 7.41 -5.89
N VAL A 73 -8.57 7.80 -4.62
CA VAL A 73 -9.89 7.83 -3.94
C VAL A 73 -10.80 8.89 -4.58
N GLN A 74 -10.28 10.08 -4.90
CA GLN A 74 -11.08 11.11 -5.55
C GLN A 74 -11.59 10.68 -6.93
N LEU A 75 -10.75 10.02 -7.73
CA LEU A 75 -11.13 9.48 -9.04
C LEU A 75 -12.18 8.36 -8.88
N ALA A 76 -11.97 7.43 -7.95
CA ALA A 76 -12.86 6.28 -7.73
C ALA A 76 -14.27 6.70 -7.30
N TYR A 77 -14.39 7.79 -6.53
CA TYR A 77 -15.66 8.30 -6.01
C TYR A 77 -16.21 9.52 -6.78
N GLY A 78 -15.56 9.93 -7.88
CA GLY A 78 -16.01 11.07 -8.69
C GLY A 78 -16.00 12.40 -7.94
N CYS A 79 -15.08 12.58 -6.98
CA CYS A 79 -14.95 13.83 -6.24
C CYS A 79 -14.45 14.94 -7.17
N SER A 80 -15.24 16.00 -7.33
CA SER A 80 -14.78 17.24 -7.94
C SER A 80 -13.94 18.00 -6.92
N ALA A 81 -12.78 18.54 -7.34
CA ALA A 81 -11.80 19.22 -6.47
C ALA A 81 -12.31 20.49 -5.74
N THR A 82 -13.61 20.77 -5.78
CA THR A 82 -14.25 21.93 -5.17
C THR A 82 -15.07 21.52 -3.96
N ARG A 83 -14.38 21.25 -2.84
CA ARG A 83 -14.92 21.67 -1.55
C ARG A 83 -14.25 22.99 -1.20
N PRO A 84 -14.91 24.15 -1.38
CA PRO A 84 -14.39 25.38 -0.80
C PRO A 84 -14.20 25.12 0.69
N ILE A 85 -12.97 25.32 1.14
CA ILE A 85 -12.59 25.13 2.53
C ILE A 85 -13.29 26.25 3.29
N SER A 86 -14.48 25.98 3.82
CA SER A 86 -15.08 26.84 4.84
C SER A 86 -14.15 26.75 6.05
N PRO A 87 -13.56 27.86 6.52
CA PRO A 87 -12.78 27.84 7.75
C PRO A 87 -13.65 27.30 8.88
N PRO A 88 -13.11 26.49 9.81
CA PRO A 88 -13.85 26.10 11.00
C PRO A 88 -14.18 27.35 11.82
N THR A 89 -15.46 27.56 12.12
CA THR A 89 -15.96 28.51 13.15
C THR A 89 -15.56 28.07 14.53
#